data_AF-A0A109NJN9-F1
#
_entry.id   AF-A0A109NJN9-F1
#
_cell.length_a   1.000
_cell.length_b   1.000
_cell.length_c   1.000
_cell.angle_alpha   90.00
_cell.angle_beta   90.00
_cell.angle_gamma   90.00
#
_symmetry.space_group_name_H-M   'P 1'
#
loop_
_entity.id
_entity.type
_entity.pdbx_description
1 polymer ?
#
loop_
_entity_poly.entity_id
_entity_poly.type
_entity_poly.pdbx_seq_one_letter_code
_entity_poly.pdbx_strand_id
1 'polypeptide(L)'
;TDCVKSCVNKGRLDTLVSIIERCKATDQNKALCPPWGLCNNIADIAMQHDNSKLAFCTLEFLFKWIARGEVARPPVLLSVDEGLPVAALGTAGRTFNSTLLDASWAILKRSLRQKKAPSPESFLAKIYAHASLSNLQKAFNSLHEFEATYRNDAEAEDLFSPFTSLYPLVVACSEKGFKSLDQVYYQLEKLQHANP
;
A
#
# COMPACT_ATOMS: atom_id res chain seq x y z
N THR A 1 -25.85 6.49 -3.36
CA THR A 1 -25.30 5.13 -3.62
C THR A 1 -25.47 4.72 -5.07
N ASP A 2 -26.62 4.97 -5.70
CA ASP A 2 -26.89 4.52 -7.09
C ASP A 2 -26.03 5.19 -8.16
N CYS A 3 -25.69 6.47 -7.99
CA CYS A 3 -24.76 7.17 -8.88
C CYS A 3 -23.36 6.53 -8.87
N VAL A 4 -22.85 6.18 -7.69
CA VAL A 4 -21.54 5.51 -7.52
C VAL A 4 -21.55 4.13 -8.19
N LYS A 5 -22.57 3.31 -7.88
CA LYS A 5 -22.76 2.00 -8.53
C LYS A 5 -22.88 2.13 -10.05
N SER A 6 -23.59 3.14 -10.56
CA SER A 6 -23.70 3.38 -12.00
C SER A 6 -22.38 3.82 -12.63
N CYS A 7 -21.54 4.59 -11.95
CA CYS A 7 -20.23 4.97 -12.48
C CYS A 7 -19.30 3.75 -12.54
N VAL A 8 -19.30 2.96 -11.47
CA VAL A 8 -18.58 1.70 -11.37
C VAL A 8 -19.00 0.72 -12.49
N ASN A 9 -20.29 0.41 -12.61
CA ASN A 9 -20.79 -0.56 -13.59
C ASN A 9 -20.56 -0.11 -15.04
N LYS A 10 -20.39 1.20 -15.29
CA LYS A 10 -20.13 1.77 -16.61
C LYS A 10 -18.63 2.04 -16.84
N GLY A 11 -17.74 1.64 -15.93
CA GLY A 11 -16.30 1.87 -16.03
C GLY A 11 -15.89 3.36 -15.97
N ARG A 12 -16.76 4.26 -15.53
CA ARG A 12 -16.53 5.71 -15.50
C ARG A 12 -15.81 6.13 -14.21
N LEU A 13 -14.64 5.54 -13.98
CA LEU A 13 -13.88 5.70 -12.74
C LEU A 13 -13.36 7.13 -12.55
N ASP A 14 -12.89 7.79 -13.60
CA ASP A 14 -12.42 9.18 -13.50
C ASP A 14 -13.56 10.18 -13.23
N THR A 15 -14.75 9.89 -13.75
CA THR A 15 -15.97 10.64 -13.39
C THR A 15 -16.32 10.43 -11.93
N LEU A 16 -16.12 9.22 -11.40
CA LEU A 16 -16.33 8.95 -9.99
C LEU A 16 -15.31 9.71 -9.12
N VAL A 17 -14.03 9.77 -9.52
CA VAL A 17 -13.01 10.58 -8.85
C VAL A 17 -13.42 12.05 -8.80
N SER A 18 -13.82 12.65 -9.92
CA SER A 18 -14.20 14.07 -9.95
C SER A 18 -15.43 14.38 -9.11
N ILE A 19 -16.40 13.45 -9.06
CA ILE A 19 -17.55 13.55 -8.15
C ILE A 19 -17.08 13.53 -6.69
N ILE A 20 -16.20 12.59 -6.32
CA ILE A 20 -15.66 12.47 -4.97
C ILE A 20 -14.91 13.73 -4.56
N GLU A 21 -14.02 14.24 -5.40
CA GLU A 21 -13.23 15.44 -5.13
C GLU A 21 -14.13 16.67 -4.94
N ARG A 22 -15.13 16.85 -5.80
CA ARG A 22 -16.11 17.93 -5.67
C ARG A 22 -16.92 17.82 -4.38
N CYS A 23 -17.31 16.61 -3.99
CA CYS A 23 -17.97 16.37 -2.70
C CYS A 23 -17.03 16.72 -1.53
N LYS A 24 -15.74 16.37 -1.58
CA LYS A 24 -14.77 16.73 -0.53
C LYS A 24 -14.54 18.24 -0.42
N ALA A 25 -14.59 18.96 -1.55
CA ALA A 25 -14.36 20.41 -1.60
C ALA A 25 -15.51 21.24 -1.03
N THR A 26 -16.73 20.69 -1.02
CA THR A 26 -17.92 21.42 -0.54
C THR A 26 -18.05 21.25 0.98
N ASP A 27 -18.09 22.35 1.75
CA ASP A 27 -18.10 22.31 3.22
C ASP A 27 -19.24 21.47 3.81
N GLN A 28 -20.40 21.47 3.18
CA GLN A 28 -21.57 20.66 3.58
C GLN A 28 -21.32 19.15 3.48
N ASN A 29 -20.38 18.72 2.64
CA ASN A 29 -20.14 17.33 2.29
C ASN A 29 -18.81 16.80 2.85
N LYS A 30 -18.01 17.64 3.55
CA LYS A 30 -16.73 17.21 4.18
C LYS A 30 -16.90 16.04 5.16
N ALA A 31 -18.07 15.92 5.77
CA ALA A 31 -18.42 14.83 6.69
C ALA A 31 -18.88 13.54 5.99
N LEU A 32 -19.30 13.61 4.72
CA LEU A 32 -19.82 12.46 3.98
C LEU A 32 -18.70 11.47 3.70
N CYS A 33 -18.83 10.30 4.30
CA CYS A 33 -18.01 9.14 4.04
C CYS A 33 -18.94 8.06 3.46
N PRO A 34 -18.66 7.48 2.28
CA PRO A 34 -19.46 6.36 1.78
C PRO A 34 -19.50 5.23 2.82
N PRO A 35 -20.57 4.42 2.91
CA PRO A 35 -20.62 3.29 3.83
C PRO A 35 -19.40 2.35 3.69
N TRP A 36 -18.92 1.76 4.78
CA TRP A 36 -17.72 0.90 4.81
C TRP A 36 -17.69 -0.14 3.68
N GLY A 37 -18.78 -0.90 3.50
CA GLY A 37 -18.87 -1.92 2.44
C GLY A 37 -18.78 -1.33 1.03
N LEU A 38 -19.32 -0.13 0.81
CA LEU A 38 -19.18 0.56 -0.47
C LEU A 38 -17.73 1.02 -0.69
N CYS A 39 -17.02 1.47 0.34
CA CYS A 39 -15.60 1.79 0.23
C CYS A 39 -14.77 0.57 -0.18
N ASN A 40 -14.99 -0.60 0.44
CA ASN A 40 -14.27 -1.82 0.04
C ASN A 40 -14.51 -2.18 -1.43
N ASN A 41 -15.75 -2.12 -1.89
CA ASN A 41 -16.09 -2.40 -3.29
C ASN A 41 -15.45 -1.41 -4.28
N ILE A 42 -15.45 -0.10 -3.96
CA ILE A 42 -14.78 0.90 -4.81
C ILE A 42 -13.27 0.66 -4.83
N ALA A 43 -12.67 0.30 -3.69
CA ALA A 43 -11.23 0.08 -3.58
C ALA A 43 -10.79 -1.09 -4.46
N ASP A 44 -11.49 -2.22 -4.38
CA ASP A 44 -11.24 -3.41 -5.21
C ASP A 44 -11.29 -3.07 -6.71
N ILE A 45 -12.36 -2.40 -7.14
CA ILE A 45 -12.53 -2.01 -8.55
C ILE A 45 -11.46 -1.01 -9.00
N ALA A 46 -11.09 -0.06 -8.14
CA ALA A 46 -10.03 0.89 -8.45
C ALA A 46 -8.68 0.19 -8.66
N MET A 47 -8.35 -0.82 -7.85
CA MET A 47 -7.10 -1.57 -7.94
C MET A 47 -7.08 -2.53 -9.14
N GLN A 48 -8.20 -3.16 -9.47
CA GLN A 48 -8.35 -3.99 -10.68
C GLN A 48 -8.09 -3.19 -11.97
N HIS A 49 -8.46 -1.92 -11.97
CA HIS A 49 -8.30 -1.02 -13.12
C HIS A 49 -7.05 -0.10 -13.03
N ASP A 50 -6.15 -0.33 -12.06
CA ASP A 50 -4.99 0.52 -11.83
C ASP A 50 -5.33 2.02 -11.68
N ASN A 51 -6.53 2.36 -11.22
CA ASN A 51 -6.93 3.74 -10.97
C ASN A 51 -6.41 4.21 -9.61
N SER A 52 -5.14 4.62 -9.57
CA SER A 52 -4.46 4.98 -8.32
C SER A 52 -5.08 6.16 -7.59
N LYS A 53 -5.68 7.12 -8.31
CA LYS A 53 -6.40 8.25 -7.72
C LYS A 53 -7.65 7.78 -6.98
N LEU A 54 -8.47 6.96 -7.63
CA LEU A 54 -9.67 6.42 -7.00
C LEU A 54 -9.34 5.50 -5.82
N ALA A 55 -8.31 4.66 -5.97
CA ALA A 55 -7.81 3.82 -4.89
C ALA A 55 -7.39 4.67 -3.68
N PHE A 56 -6.59 5.72 -3.91
CA PHE A 56 -6.15 6.63 -2.85
C PHE A 56 -7.33 7.33 -2.14
N CYS A 57 -8.25 7.93 -2.91
CA CYS A 57 -9.45 8.55 -2.33
C CYS A 57 -10.27 7.57 -1.47
N THR A 58 -10.30 6.31 -1.89
CA THR A 58 -11.06 5.28 -1.16
C THR A 58 -10.35 4.84 0.12
N LEU A 59 -9.01 4.72 0.10
CA LEU A 59 -8.22 4.50 1.31
C LEU A 59 -8.38 5.63 2.32
N GLU A 60 -8.48 6.89 1.89
CA GLU A 60 -8.78 8.01 2.79
C GLU A 60 -10.13 7.82 3.51
N PHE A 61 -11.15 7.33 2.81
CA PHE A 61 -12.45 7.03 3.41
C PHE A 61 -12.37 5.87 4.42
N LEU A 62 -11.67 4.79 4.08
CA LEU A 62 -11.46 3.66 4.99
C LEU A 62 -10.69 4.10 6.25
N PHE A 63 -9.64 4.90 6.08
CA PHE A 63 -8.89 5.47 7.20
C PHE A 63 -9.77 6.33 8.12
N LYS A 64 -10.63 7.18 7.54
CA LYS A 64 -11.60 7.97 8.31
C LYS A 64 -12.59 7.08 9.08
N TRP A 65 -13.05 5.98 8.49
CA TRP A 65 -13.92 5.03 9.18
C TRP A 65 -13.24 4.36 10.36
N ILE A 66 -12.00 3.89 10.18
CA ILE A 66 -11.22 3.28 11.27
C ILE A 66 -11.04 4.30 12.39
N ALA A 67 -10.61 5.53 12.09
CA ALA A 67 -10.43 6.59 13.08
C ALA A 67 -11.72 6.97 13.81
N ARG A 68 -12.86 7.06 13.10
CA ARG A 68 -14.17 7.32 13.73
C ARG A 68 -14.61 6.20 14.66
N GLY A 69 -14.38 4.95 14.26
CA GLY A 69 -14.71 3.77 15.05
C GLY A 69 -13.91 3.67 16.35
N GLU A 70 -12.64 4.07 16.33
CA GLU A 70 -11.77 4.10 17.51
C GLU A 70 -12.23 5.12 18.57
N VAL A 71 -12.82 6.25 18.16
CA VAL A 71 -13.27 7.33 19.07
C VAL A 71 -14.74 7.17 19.49
N ALA A 72 -15.49 6.29 18.83
CA ALA A 72 -16.91 6.03 19.14
C ALA A 72 -17.09 5.47 20.56
N ARG A 73 -18.29 5.68 21.14
CA ARG A 73 -18.69 5.14 22.44
C ARG A 73 -19.99 4.35 22.30
N PRO A 74 -19.98 3.01 22.39
CA PRO A 74 -18.80 2.14 22.55
C PRO A 74 -17.89 2.12 21.29
N PRO A 75 -16.60 1.77 21.44
CA PRO A 75 -15.67 1.69 20.30
C PRO A 75 -16.11 0.65 19.27
N VAL A 76 -16.01 1.00 17.99
CA VAL A 76 -16.29 0.11 16.85
C VAL A 76 -14.99 -0.12 16.08
N LEU A 77 -14.43 -1.30 16.27
CA LEU A 77 -13.09 -1.64 15.83
C LEU A 77 -13.07 -2.17 14.38
N LEU A 78 -13.18 -1.26 13.41
CA LEU A 78 -13.02 -1.57 11.99
C LEU A 78 -11.55 -1.84 11.64
N SER A 79 -11.33 -2.78 10.73
CA SER A 79 -10.02 -3.12 10.15
C SER A 79 -10.24 -3.56 8.71
N VAL A 80 -9.37 -3.16 7.79
CA VAL A 80 -9.37 -3.73 6.44
C VAL A 80 -8.73 -5.11 6.46
N ASP A 81 -9.18 -5.99 5.56
CA ASP A 81 -8.46 -7.23 5.27
C ASP A 81 -7.08 -6.90 4.71
N GLU A 82 -6.08 -7.70 5.07
CA GLU A 82 -4.68 -7.45 4.69
C GLU A 82 -4.44 -7.55 3.18
N GLY A 83 -5.24 -8.34 2.47
CA GLY A 83 -5.20 -8.42 1.00
C GLY A 83 -5.52 -7.08 0.32
N LEU A 84 -6.33 -6.22 0.94
CA LEU A 84 -6.69 -4.91 0.37
C LEU A 84 -5.47 -3.95 0.33
N PRO A 85 -4.73 -3.71 1.42
CA PRO A 85 -3.48 -2.96 1.35
C PRO A 85 -2.42 -3.59 0.44
N VAL A 86 -2.31 -4.91 0.38
CA VAL A 86 -1.39 -5.61 -0.54
C VAL A 86 -1.72 -5.26 -2.00
N ALA A 87 -2.99 -5.36 -2.39
CA ALA A 87 -3.44 -4.98 -3.74
C ALA A 87 -3.22 -3.49 -4.02
N ALA A 88 -3.39 -2.63 -3.01
CA ALA A 88 -3.15 -1.19 -3.14
C ALA A 88 -1.66 -0.84 -3.31
N LEU A 89 -0.77 -1.55 -2.60
CA LEU A 89 0.69 -1.45 -2.79
C LEU A 89 1.09 -1.91 -4.19
N GLY A 90 0.56 -3.04 -4.68
CA GLY A 90 0.79 -3.50 -6.05
C GLY A 90 0.31 -2.50 -7.10
N THR A 91 -0.85 -1.89 -6.88
CA THR A 91 -1.38 -0.80 -7.73
C THR A 91 -0.47 0.43 -7.67
N ALA A 92 0.04 0.80 -6.51
CA ALA A 92 0.97 1.91 -6.34
C ALA A 92 2.27 1.68 -7.13
N GLY A 93 2.81 0.45 -7.11
CA GLY A 93 3.97 0.06 -7.90
C GLY A 93 3.73 0.17 -9.41
N ARG A 94 2.63 -0.43 -9.91
CA ARG A 94 2.25 -0.39 -11.34
C ARG A 94 1.98 1.01 -11.87
N THR A 95 1.49 1.92 -11.02
CA THR A 95 1.11 3.28 -11.40
C THR A 95 2.12 4.34 -10.96
N PHE A 96 3.25 3.93 -10.36
CA PHE A 96 4.29 4.81 -9.84
C PHE A 96 3.74 5.88 -8.86
N ASN A 97 2.75 5.52 -8.04
CA ASN A 97 2.09 6.44 -7.12
C ASN A 97 2.61 6.28 -5.67
N SER A 98 3.58 7.11 -5.29
CA SER A 98 4.18 7.08 -3.95
C SER A 98 3.19 7.43 -2.83
N THR A 99 2.21 8.31 -3.09
CA THR A 99 1.19 8.69 -2.11
C THR A 99 0.25 7.53 -1.80
N LEU A 100 -0.14 6.76 -2.82
CA LEU A 100 -0.92 5.54 -2.64
C LEU A 100 -0.14 4.50 -1.84
N LEU A 101 1.16 4.34 -2.11
CA LEU A 101 2.04 3.44 -1.35
C LEU A 101 2.03 3.80 0.14
N ASP A 102 2.34 5.05 0.48
CA ASP A 102 2.44 5.51 1.86
C ASP A 102 1.08 5.36 2.59
N ALA A 103 -0.03 5.67 1.92
CA ALA A 103 -1.38 5.49 2.46
C ALA A 103 -1.74 4.02 2.69
N SER A 104 -1.36 3.14 1.76
CA SER A 104 -1.60 1.69 1.85
C SER A 104 -0.84 1.08 3.03
N TRP A 105 0.41 1.48 3.24
CA TRP A 105 1.18 1.04 4.40
C TRP A 105 0.62 1.58 5.72
N ALA A 106 0.18 2.85 5.74
CA ALA A 106 -0.40 3.46 6.94
C ALA A 106 -1.71 2.77 7.36
N ILE A 107 -2.61 2.47 6.40
CA ILE A 107 -3.89 1.83 6.72
C ILE A 107 -3.70 0.38 7.17
N LEU A 108 -2.74 -0.35 6.60
CA LEU A 108 -2.37 -1.69 7.05
C LEU A 108 -1.92 -1.66 8.52
N LYS A 109 -0.92 -0.83 8.83
CA LYS A 109 -0.41 -0.71 10.21
C LYS A 109 -1.49 -0.32 11.21
N ARG A 110 -2.43 0.56 10.83
CA ARG A 110 -3.56 0.94 11.69
C ARG A 110 -4.54 -0.22 11.87
N SER A 111 -4.82 -0.99 10.83
CA SER A 111 -5.73 -2.14 10.88
C SER A 111 -5.17 -3.29 11.72
N LEU A 112 -3.85 -3.48 11.70
CA LEU A 112 -3.13 -4.45 12.54
C LEU A 112 -2.94 -3.96 13.98
N ARG A 113 -3.13 -2.65 14.25
CA ARG A 113 -3.08 -2.01 15.58
C ARG A 113 -1.80 -2.29 16.37
N GLN A 114 -0.69 -2.53 15.69
CA GLN A 114 0.58 -2.95 16.31
C GLN A 114 0.46 -4.24 17.14
N LYS A 115 -0.58 -5.05 16.94
CA LYS A 115 -0.78 -6.33 17.63
C LYS A 115 -0.25 -7.52 16.86
N LYS A 116 -0.17 -7.39 15.54
CA LYS A 116 0.29 -8.42 14.60
C LYS A 116 1.28 -7.79 13.63
N ALA A 117 2.33 -8.52 13.28
CA ALA A 117 3.23 -8.14 12.21
C ALA A 117 2.51 -8.19 10.85
N PRO A 118 2.83 -7.29 9.90
CA PRO A 118 2.42 -7.44 8.50
C PRO A 118 2.93 -8.78 7.94
N SER A 119 2.09 -9.44 7.14
CA SER A 119 2.42 -10.68 6.43
C SER A 119 3.63 -10.53 5.49
N PRO A 120 4.29 -11.64 5.11
CA PRO A 120 5.33 -11.64 4.08
C PRO A 120 4.89 -10.96 2.78
N GLU A 121 3.67 -11.22 2.32
CA GLU A 121 3.09 -10.65 1.10
C GLU A 121 2.97 -9.12 1.19
N SER A 122 2.61 -8.59 2.36
CA SER A 122 2.58 -7.15 2.62
C SER A 122 3.97 -6.52 2.51
N PHE A 123 5.00 -7.18 3.03
CA PHE A 123 6.38 -6.71 2.91
C PHE A 123 6.88 -6.77 1.47
N LEU A 124 6.67 -7.88 0.77
CA LEU A 124 7.05 -8.05 -0.62
C LEU A 124 6.38 -7.00 -1.51
N ALA A 125 5.07 -6.78 -1.35
CA ALA A 125 4.34 -5.75 -2.10
C ALA A 125 4.89 -4.34 -1.86
N LYS A 126 5.28 -4.01 -0.61
CA LYS A 126 5.91 -2.73 -0.26
C LYS A 126 7.30 -2.58 -0.89
N ILE A 127 8.14 -3.62 -0.82
CA ILE A 127 9.47 -3.64 -1.43
C ILE A 127 9.35 -3.42 -2.94
N TYR A 128 8.46 -4.16 -3.60
CA TYR A 128 8.22 -4.05 -5.03
C TYR A 128 7.72 -2.67 -5.42
N ALA A 129 6.77 -2.10 -4.68
CA ALA A 129 6.26 -0.77 -4.96
C ALA A 129 7.38 0.30 -4.85
N HIS A 130 8.26 0.20 -3.85
CA HIS A 130 9.42 1.09 -3.74
C HIS A 130 10.45 0.87 -4.86
N ALA A 131 10.70 -0.37 -5.26
CA ALA A 131 11.59 -0.72 -6.36
C ALA A 131 11.08 -0.13 -7.70
N SER A 132 9.79 -0.29 -8.01
CA SER A 132 9.17 0.29 -9.21
C SER A 132 9.25 1.82 -9.23
N LEU A 133 9.19 2.48 -8.07
CA LEU A 133 9.39 3.93 -7.93
C LEU A 133 10.87 4.36 -8.05
N SER A 134 11.77 3.44 -8.39
CA SER A 134 13.23 3.63 -8.36
C SER A 134 13.77 4.13 -7.02
N ASN A 135 13.07 3.86 -5.91
CA ASN A 135 13.47 4.26 -4.57
C ASN A 135 14.15 3.09 -3.85
N LEU A 136 15.34 2.72 -4.34
CA LEU A 136 16.11 1.58 -3.83
C LEU A 136 16.38 1.69 -2.33
N GLN A 137 16.66 2.89 -1.82
CA GLN A 137 16.89 3.10 -0.40
C GLN A 137 15.67 2.67 0.46
N LYS A 138 14.46 3.10 0.09
CA LYS A 138 13.24 2.68 0.82
C LYS A 138 12.93 1.19 0.61
N ALA A 139 13.28 0.64 -0.56
CA ALA A 139 13.11 -0.79 -0.83
C ALA A 139 14.02 -1.63 0.08
N PHE A 140 15.31 -1.32 0.19
CA PHE A 140 16.24 -2.01 1.09
C PHE A 140 15.91 -1.81 2.57
N ASN A 141 15.45 -0.62 2.98
CA ASN A 141 14.96 -0.42 4.34
C ASN A 141 13.74 -1.31 4.64
N SER A 142 12.85 -1.50 3.66
CA SER A 142 11.69 -2.39 3.80
C SER A 142 12.09 -3.86 3.82
N LEU A 143 13.10 -4.26 3.05
CA LEU A 143 13.68 -5.59 3.10
C LEU A 143 14.31 -5.88 4.47
N HIS A 144 15.02 -4.90 5.03
CA HIS A 144 15.60 -5.03 6.36
C HIS A 144 14.53 -5.19 7.46
N GLU A 145 13.43 -4.41 7.37
CA GLU A 145 12.27 -4.56 8.26
C GLU A 145 11.63 -5.97 8.12
N PHE A 146 11.55 -6.47 6.88
CA PHE A 146 11.01 -7.79 6.58
C PHE A 146 11.87 -8.91 7.16
N GLU A 147 13.19 -8.86 6.94
CA GLU A 147 14.16 -9.78 7.53
C GLU A 147 14.12 -9.75 9.06
N ALA A 148 14.13 -8.57 9.68
CA ALA A 148 14.07 -8.45 11.14
C ALA A 148 12.81 -9.10 11.73
N THR A 149 11.72 -9.15 10.96
CA THR A 149 10.44 -9.73 11.38
C THR A 149 10.41 -11.26 11.17
N TYR A 150 10.97 -11.77 10.08
CA TYR A 150 10.78 -13.16 9.63
C TYR A 150 12.07 -14.00 9.50
N ARG A 151 13.26 -13.48 9.79
CA ARG A 151 14.54 -14.20 9.63
C ARG A 151 14.61 -15.53 10.37
N ASN A 152 13.93 -15.66 11.50
CA ASN A 152 13.92 -16.87 12.33
C ASN A 152 12.76 -17.82 12.00
N ASP A 153 11.99 -17.53 10.96
CA ASP A 153 10.89 -18.40 10.55
C ASP A 153 11.42 -19.63 9.80
N ALA A 154 10.86 -20.80 10.08
CA ALA A 154 11.35 -22.08 9.54
C ALA A 154 11.14 -22.19 8.01
N GLU A 155 10.25 -21.38 7.45
CA GLU A 155 9.92 -21.31 6.02
C GLU A 155 10.54 -20.07 5.33
N ALA A 156 11.53 -19.42 5.95
CA ALA A 156 12.10 -18.15 5.47
C ALA A 156 12.96 -18.25 4.20
N GLU A 157 13.48 -19.43 3.85
CA GLU A 157 14.47 -19.57 2.77
C GLU A 157 13.92 -19.12 1.40
N ASP A 158 12.67 -19.47 1.09
CA ASP A 158 12.01 -19.05 -0.14
C ASP A 158 11.54 -17.58 -0.11
N LEU A 159 11.31 -17.00 1.07
CA LEU A 159 10.84 -15.63 1.24
C LEU A 159 11.88 -14.58 0.82
N PHE A 160 13.17 -14.91 1.00
CA PHE A 160 14.28 -14.00 0.71
C PHE A 160 15.08 -14.39 -0.54
N SER A 161 14.56 -15.32 -1.35
CA SER A 161 15.25 -15.75 -2.57
C SER A 161 15.31 -14.61 -3.61
N PRO A 162 16.52 -14.23 -4.07
CA PRO A 162 16.70 -13.21 -5.11
C PRO A 162 16.16 -13.63 -6.48
N PHE A 163 15.91 -14.93 -6.68
CA PHE A 163 15.46 -15.48 -7.95
C PHE A 163 13.94 -15.66 -8.04
N THR A 164 13.24 -15.57 -6.90
CA THR A 164 11.78 -15.67 -6.84
C THR A 164 11.20 -14.44 -6.12
N SER A 165 11.13 -14.47 -4.80
CA SER A 165 10.44 -13.49 -3.95
C SER A 165 11.08 -12.10 -3.93
N LEU A 166 12.35 -11.96 -4.28
CA LEU A 166 13.00 -10.65 -4.38
C LEU A 166 13.39 -10.29 -5.82
N TYR A 167 12.96 -11.08 -6.81
CA TYR A 167 13.34 -10.89 -8.21
C TYR A 167 13.06 -9.46 -8.73
N PRO A 168 11.89 -8.83 -8.49
CA PRO A 168 11.64 -7.45 -8.90
C PRO A 168 12.61 -6.43 -8.30
N LEU A 169 13.08 -6.63 -7.06
CA LEU A 169 14.09 -5.77 -6.45
C LEU A 169 15.45 -5.96 -7.14
N VAL A 170 15.83 -7.20 -7.42
CA VAL A 170 17.07 -7.52 -8.15
C VAL A 170 17.07 -6.88 -9.54
N VAL A 171 15.95 -6.95 -10.25
CA VAL A 171 15.80 -6.27 -11.55
C VAL A 171 15.98 -4.77 -11.41
N ALA A 172 15.33 -4.13 -10.44
CA ALA A 172 15.44 -2.68 -10.19
C ALA A 172 16.88 -2.24 -9.87
N CYS A 173 17.66 -3.09 -9.18
CA CYS A 173 19.08 -2.86 -8.91
C CYS A 173 19.94 -2.84 -10.19
N SER A 174 19.47 -3.41 -11.30
CA SER A 174 20.20 -3.49 -12.57
C SER A 174 19.74 -2.47 -13.63
N GLU A 175 18.61 -1.78 -13.42
CA GLU A 175 17.95 -0.95 -14.45
C GLU A 175 18.81 0.20 -15.03
N LYS A 176 19.79 0.72 -14.27
CA LYS A 176 20.68 1.82 -14.71
C LYS A 176 22.14 1.40 -14.85
N GLY A 177 22.41 0.10 -14.93
CA GLY A 177 23.76 -0.46 -15.02
C GLY A 177 24.62 -0.07 -13.81
N PHE A 178 25.89 0.30 -14.05
CA PHE A 178 26.89 0.58 -13.00
C PHE A 178 26.45 1.60 -11.93
N LYS A 179 25.65 2.60 -12.30
CA LYS A 179 25.19 3.63 -11.33
C LYS A 179 24.28 3.06 -10.24
N SER A 180 23.41 2.11 -10.59
CA SER A 180 22.56 1.46 -9.60
C SER A 180 23.37 0.48 -8.75
N LEU A 181 24.35 -0.22 -9.33
CA LEU A 181 25.25 -1.11 -8.61
C LEU A 181 26.04 -0.40 -7.51
N ASP A 182 26.67 0.75 -7.80
CA ASP A 182 27.39 1.52 -6.78
C ASP A 182 26.47 1.95 -5.62
N GLN A 183 25.23 2.34 -5.94
CA GLN A 183 24.23 2.70 -4.93
C GLN A 183 23.83 1.49 -4.07
N VAL A 184 23.68 0.32 -4.67
CA VAL A 184 23.36 -0.93 -3.97
C VAL A 184 24.50 -1.32 -3.02
N TYR A 185 25.75 -1.33 -3.50
CA TYR A 185 26.91 -1.63 -2.66
C TYR A 185 27.00 -0.69 -1.46
N TYR A 186 26.82 0.61 -1.68
CA TYR A 186 26.80 1.60 -0.61
C TYR A 186 25.68 1.36 0.41
N GLN A 187 24.47 0.99 -0.03
CA GLN A 187 23.38 0.66 0.92
C GLN A 187 23.68 -0.61 1.71
N LEU A 188 24.20 -1.66 1.06
CA LEU A 188 24.55 -2.91 1.74
C LEU A 188 25.64 -2.70 2.79
N GLU A 189 26.69 -1.93 2.46
CA GLU A 189 27.74 -1.58 3.40
C GLU A 189 27.17 -0.82 4.60
N LYS A 190 26.29 0.16 4.37
CA LYS A 190 25.64 0.91 5.45
C LYS A 190 24.80 0.02 6.36
N LEU A 191 24.07 -0.94 5.80
CA LEU A 191 23.25 -1.89 6.57
C LEU A 191 24.12 -2.86 7.39
N GLN A 192 25.26 -3.29 6.84
CA GLN A 192 26.21 -4.14 7.55
C GLN A 192 26.80 -3.45 8.78
N HIS A 193 27.12 -2.15 8.67
CA HIS A 193 27.67 -1.36 9.78
C HIS A 193 26.61 -0.87 10.77
N ALA A 194 25.31 -0.97 10.44
CA ALA A 194 24.21 -0.56 11.31
C ALA A 194 23.85 -1.61 12.38
N ASN A 195 24.37 -2.83 12.28
CA ASN A 195 24.25 -3.87 13.30
C ASN A 195 25.61 -4.11 13.98
N PRO A 196 25.89 -3.51 15.16
CA PRO A 196 27.03 -3.87 16.00
C PRO A 196 26.83 -5.21 16.73
#